data_AF-A0A5N8HI01-F1
#
_entry.id   AF-A0A5N8HI01-F1
#
_cell.length_a   1.000
_cell.length_b   1.000
_cell.length_c   1.000
_cell.angle_alpha   90.00
_cell.angle_beta   90.00
_cell.angle_gamma   90.00
#
_symmetry.space_group_name_H-M   'P 1'
#
loop_
_entity.id
_entity.type
_entity.pdbx_description
1 polymer ?
#
loop_
_entity_poly.entity_id
_entity_poly.type
_entity_poly.pdbx_seq_one_letter_code
_entity_poly.pdbx_strand_id
1 'polypeptide(L)'
;PGEHGFHIHAKGSCQPATKDGKASAAESAGGHLDPQNTGKHEGPEGAGHLGDLPALVVNNDGKATDAVIAPRLKSLDEIKDKALMVHVGGDNMSDQPKPLGGGGERYACGVIK
;
A
#
# COMPACT_ATOMS: atom_id res chain seq x y z
N PRO A 1 5.36 -15.74 -5.17
CA PRO A 1 6.74 -15.27 -5.39
C PRO A 1 6.73 -14.05 -6.32
N GLY A 2 7.70 -13.15 -6.16
CA GLY A 2 7.79 -11.90 -6.93
C GLY A 2 7.60 -10.65 -6.08
N GLU A 3 7.52 -9.50 -6.76
CA GLU A 3 7.27 -8.21 -6.13
C GLU A 3 5.77 -7.97 -5.94
N HIS A 4 5.43 -7.39 -4.79
CA HIS A 4 4.08 -7.02 -4.41
C HIS A 4 4.07 -5.56 -3.94
N GLY A 5 3.14 -4.76 -4.45
CA GLY A 5 2.93 -3.39 -3.98
C GLY A 5 2.59 -3.38 -2.49
N PHE A 6 3.18 -2.45 -1.77
CA PHE A 6 3.16 -2.45 -0.31
C PHE A 6 2.94 -1.02 0.19
N HIS A 7 1.79 -0.79 0.81
CA HIS A 7 1.36 0.58 1.11
C HIS A 7 0.67 0.67 2.46
N ILE A 8 0.75 1.85 3.07
CA ILE A 8 -0.13 2.23 4.17
C ILE A 8 -1.36 2.92 3.59
N HIS A 9 -2.52 2.39 3.92
CA HIS A 9 -3.82 2.90 3.53
C HIS A 9 -4.45 3.78 4.61
N ALA A 10 -5.25 4.75 4.18
CA ALA A 10 -5.70 5.87 5.01
C ALA A 10 -6.61 5.50 6.20
N LYS A 11 -7.26 4.33 6.20
CA LYS A 11 -8.20 3.90 7.24
C LYS A 11 -7.76 2.58 7.86
N GLY A 12 -7.83 2.48 9.19
CA GLY A 12 -7.57 1.26 9.96
C GLY A 12 -8.68 0.21 9.85
N SER A 13 -9.01 -0.23 8.65
CA SER A 13 -9.98 -1.30 8.40
C SER A 13 -9.56 -2.16 7.22
N CYS A 14 -9.58 -3.48 7.41
CA CYS A 14 -9.33 -4.46 6.35
C CYS A 14 -10.62 -5.13 5.85
N GLN A 15 -11.79 -4.57 6.20
CA GLN A 15 -13.07 -5.13 5.79
C GLN A 15 -13.31 -4.92 4.28
N PRO A 16 -13.98 -5.85 3.60
CA PRO A 16 -14.45 -5.62 2.24
C PRO A 16 -15.42 -4.43 2.20
N ALA A 17 -15.53 -3.80 1.04
CA ALA A 17 -16.57 -2.81 0.74
C ALA A 17 -16.91 -2.84 -0.76
N THR A 18 -17.93 -2.09 -1.16
CA THR A 18 -18.31 -2.01 -2.58
C THR A 18 -17.51 -0.92 -3.28
N LYS A 19 -16.87 -1.26 -4.40
CA LYS A 19 -16.24 -0.33 -5.34
C LYS A 19 -16.81 -0.59 -6.73
N ASP A 20 -17.27 0.46 -7.40
CA ASP A 20 -17.85 0.38 -8.76
C ASP A 20 -18.94 -0.70 -8.90
N GLY A 21 -19.78 -0.84 -7.88
CA GLY A 21 -20.88 -1.81 -7.84
C GLY A 21 -20.46 -3.26 -7.57
N LYS A 22 -19.18 -3.53 -7.29
CA LYS A 22 -18.66 -4.87 -6.97
C LYS A 22 -18.03 -4.90 -5.58
N ALA A 23 -18.13 -6.04 -4.90
CA ALA A 23 -17.39 -6.26 -3.67
C ALA A 23 -15.88 -6.29 -3.97
N SER A 24 -15.10 -5.52 -3.20
CA SER A 24 -13.65 -5.43 -3.28
C SER A 24 -13.05 -5.77 -1.93
N ALA A 25 -12.03 -6.63 -1.94
CA ALA A 25 -11.34 -7.07 -0.73
C ALA A 25 -10.63 -5.89 -0.04
N ALA A 26 -10.72 -5.82 1.29
CA ALA A 26 -10.11 -4.78 2.13
C ALA A 26 -10.37 -3.33 1.69
N GLU A 27 -11.45 -3.08 0.93
CA GLU A 27 -11.77 -1.78 0.34
C GLU A 27 -12.04 -0.69 1.41
N SER A 28 -12.48 -1.11 2.60
CA SER A 28 -12.69 -0.19 3.74
C SER A 28 -11.42 0.49 4.23
N ALA A 29 -10.22 0.02 3.84
CA ALA A 29 -8.96 0.69 4.14
C ALA A 29 -8.84 2.06 3.44
N GLY A 30 -9.67 2.32 2.42
CA GLY A 30 -9.55 3.51 1.57
C GLY A 30 -8.39 3.39 0.59
N GLY A 31 -7.92 4.54 0.07
CA GLY A 31 -6.72 4.65 -0.77
C GLY A 31 -5.43 4.73 0.07
N HIS A 32 -4.32 5.04 -0.59
CA HIS A 32 -3.02 5.22 0.06
C HIS A 32 -3.10 6.40 1.04
N LEU A 33 -2.32 6.35 2.12
CA LEU A 33 -2.21 7.42 3.10
C LEU A 33 -1.57 8.65 2.45
N ASP A 34 -2.37 9.70 2.25
CA ASP A 34 -1.93 10.93 1.57
C ASP A 34 -2.35 12.19 2.34
N PRO A 35 -1.72 12.47 3.50
CA PRO A 35 -2.11 13.59 4.35
C PRO A 35 -1.89 14.96 3.69
N GLN A 36 -1.03 15.04 2.68
CA GLN A 36 -0.78 16.26 1.91
C GLN A 36 -1.69 16.41 0.68
N ASN A 37 -2.60 15.45 0.43
CA ASN A 37 -3.50 15.43 -0.73
C ASN A 37 -2.76 15.64 -2.05
N THR A 38 -1.61 14.97 -2.19
CA THR A 38 -0.76 15.01 -3.38
C THR A 38 -1.47 14.41 -4.60
N GLY A 39 -2.29 13.38 -4.39
CA GLY A 39 -2.99 12.65 -5.44
C GLY A 39 -2.07 11.96 -6.44
N LYS A 40 -0.83 11.63 -6.03
CA LYS A 40 0.19 11.02 -6.88
C LYS A 40 0.85 9.84 -6.19
N HIS A 41 1.06 8.77 -6.94
CA HIS A 41 1.88 7.63 -6.54
C HIS A 41 3.32 7.84 -7.02
N GLU A 42 4.24 8.11 -6.10
CA GLU A 42 5.65 8.42 -6.42
C GLU A 42 6.66 7.62 -5.58
N GLY A 43 6.20 6.60 -4.85
CA GLY A 43 7.07 5.70 -4.11
C GLY A 43 7.68 6.29 -2.83
N PRO A 44 8.55 5.52 -2.15
CA PRO A 44 9.03 5.81 -0.80
C PRO A 44 9.99 7.02 -0.69
N GLU A 45 10.61 7.41 -1.81
CA GLU A 45 11.52 8.56 -1.90
C GLU A 45 10.88 9.77 -2.62
N GLY A 46 9.67 9.60 -3.18
CA GLY A 46 8.97 10.61 -3.96
C GLY A 46 8.26 11.67 -3.12
N ALA A 47 7.55 12.57 -3.80
CA ALA A 47 6.75 13.63 -3.18
C ALA A 47 5.24 13.36 -3.25
N GLY A 48 4.85 12.13 -3.59
CA GLY A 48 3.46 11.64 -3.64
C GLY A 48 2.91 11.22 -2.27
N HIS A 49 2.06 10.19 -2.26
CA HIS A 49 1.45 9.69 -1.03
C HIS A 49 2.51 9.37 0.03
N LEU A 50 2.24 9.69 1.30
CA LEU A 50 3.13 9.36 2.41
C LEU A 50 3.18 7.85 2.69
N GLY A 51 2.10 7.14 2.36
CA GLY A 51 1.95 5.71 2.58
C GLY A 51 2.62 4.81 1.54
N ASP A 52 3.27 5.35 0.51
CA ASP A 52 3.98 4.55 -0.49
C ASP A 52 5.28 3.99 0.13
N LEU A 53 5.39 2.67 0.25
CA LEU A 53 6.57 1.98 0.79
C LEU A 53 7.35 1.30 -0.35
N PRO A 54 8.61 0.86 -0.14
CA PRO A 54 9.25 -0.03 -1.10
C PRO A 54 8.43 -1.32 -1.29
N ALA A 55 8.41 -1.85 -2.51
CA ALA A 55 7.71 -3.08 -2.82
C ALA A 55 8.19 -4.25 -1.94
N LEU A 56 7.26 -5.13 -1.57
CA LEU A 56 7.56 -6.34 -0.80
C LEU A 56 8.01 -7.45 -1.75
N VAL A 57 9.20 -7.99 -1.51
CA VAL A 57 9.73 -9.11 -2.32
C VAL A 57 9.44 -10.44 -1.63
N VAL A 58 8.72 -11.32 -2.33
CA VAL A 58 8.38 -12.67 -1.86
C VAL A 58 9.24 -13.69 -2.60
N ASN A 59 10.02 -14.48 -1.86
CA ASN A 59 10.88 -15.52 -2.43
C ASN A 59 10.08 -16.72 -2.99
N ASN A 60 10.78 -17.67 -3.60
CA ASN A 60 10.14 -18.85 -4.23
C ASN A 60 9.44 -19.79 -3.24
N ASP A 61 9.79 -19.72 -1.95
CA ASP A 61 9.11 -20.46 -0.88
C ASP A 61 7.84 -19.74 -0.37
N GLY A 62 7.48 -18.59 -0.97
CA GLY A 62 6.32 -17.81 -0.55
C GLY A 62 6.56 -16.95 0.68
N LYS A 63 7.81 -16.63 1.03
CA LYS A 63 8.16 -15.84 2.21
C LYS A 63 8.73 -14.48 1.83
N ALA A 64 8.31 -13.44 2.55
CA ALA A 64 8.95 -12.14 2.56
C ALA A 64 9.57 -11.92 3.94
N THR A 65 10.91 -11.87 4.00
CA THR A 65 11.67 -11.71 5.25
C THR A 65 12.59 -10.49 5.23
N ASP A 66 12.77 -9.89 4.07
CA ASP A 66 13.64 -8.72 3.90
C ASP A 66 12.93 -7.48 4.43
N ALA A 67 13.65 -6.69 5.21
CA ALA A 67 13.15 -5.43 5.72
C ALA A 67 13.14 -4.37 4.62
N VAL A 68 12.10 -3.54 4.62
CA VAL A 68 12.02 -2.33 3.78
C VAL A 68 12.13 -1.09 4.65
N ILE A 69 12.66 0.00 4.08
CA ILE A 69 12.85 1.27 4.76
C ILE A 69 11.98 2.32 4.09
N ALA A 70 11.16 3.02 4.87
CA ALA A 70 10.34 4.15 4.42
C ALA A 70 10.87 5.44 5.05
N PRO A 71 11.80 6.15 4.39
CA PRO A 71 12.53 7.24 5.03
C PRO A 71 11.68 8.47 5.30
N ARG A 72 10.52 8.62 4.65
CA ARG A 72 9.58 9.73 4.85
C ARG A 72 8.75 9.59 6.13
N LEU A 73 8.55 8.38 6.63
CA LEU A 73 7.88 8.12 7.92
C LEU A 73 8.90 8.27 9.06
N LYS A 74 8.60 9.13 10.03
CA LYS A 74 9.50 9.48 11.13
C LYS A 74 9.04 8.94 12.48
N SER A 75 7.75 8.66 12.63
CA SER A 75 7.14 8.10 13.83
C SER A 75 6.05 7.09 13.51
N LEU A 76 5.88 6.10 14.38
CA LEU A 76 4.76 5.16 14.32
C LEU A 76 3.40 5.85 14.55
N ASP A 77 3.39 6.99 15.24
CA ASP A 77 2.16 7.77 15.48
C ASP A 77 1.54 8.28 14.17
N GLU A 78 2.35 8.52 13.13
CA GLU A 78 1.88 8.98 11.81
C GLU A 78 0.99 7.93 11.12
N ILE A 79 1.21 6.65 11.47
CA ILE A 79 0.59 5.49 10.80
C ILE A 79 -0.28 4.67 11.76
N LYS A 80 -0.45 5.14 13.00
CA LYS A 80 -1.34 4.51 13.98
C LYS A 80 -2.79 4.55 13.50
N ASP A 81 -3.50 3.45 13.74
CA ASP A 81 -4.89 3.21 13.31
C ASP A 81 -5.09 3.38 11.78
N LYS A 82 -4.04 3.10 11.00
CA LYS A 82 -4.07 2.92 9.55
C LYS A 82 -4.01 1.44 9.21
N ALA A 83 -4.08 1.11 7.92
CA ALA A 83 -3.95 -0.27 7.46
C ALA A 83 -2.71 -0.43 6.60
N LEU A 84 -1.98 -1.51 6.81
CA LEU A 84 -0.89 -1.95 5.95
C LEU A 84 -1.45 -2.94 4.92
N MET A 85 -1.14 -2.72 3.65
CA MET A 85 -1.70 -3.45 2.52
C MET A 85 -0.61 -4.08 1.68
N VAL A 86 -0.81 -5.35 1.31
CA VAL A 86 -0.03 -6.05 0.28
C VAL A 86 -0.93 -6.28 -0.92
N HIS A 87 -0.47 -5.86 -2.10
CA HIS A 87 -1.20 -6.00 -3.35
C HIS A 87 -0.83 -7.29 -4.10
N VAL A 88 -1.68 -7.70 -5.03
CA VAL A 88 -1.43 -8.89 -5.87
C VAL A 88 -0.30 -8.63 -6.87
N GLY A 89 -0.31 -7.48 -7.53
CA GLY A 89 0.77 -7.04 -8.43
C GLY A 89 1.88 -6.30 -7.70
N GLY A 90 2.97 -6.03 -8.41
CA GLY A 90 4.11 -5.24 -7.92
C GLY A 90 3.83 -3.75 -7.84
N ASP A 91 4.90 -2.95 -7.80
CA ASP A 91 4.80 -1.49 -7.74
C ASP A 91 5.95 -0.84 -8.54
N ASN A 92 5.61 -0.08 -9.58
CA ASN A 92 6.59 0.65 -10.39
C ASN A 92 6.85 2.08 -9.91
N MET A 93 6.32 2.47 -8.75
CA MET A 93 6.48 3.78 -8.11
C MET A 93 5.95 4.94 -8.96
N SER A 94 5.00 4.67 -9.87
CA SER A 94 4.38 5.67 -10.74
C SER A 94 2.89 5.37 -10.98
N ASP A 95 2.13 6.39 -11.38
CA ASP A 95 0.77 6.23 -11.91
C ASP A 95 0.72 5.84 -13.40
N GLN A 96 1.87 5.71 -14.05
CA GLN A 96 1.97 5.30 -15.45
C GLN A 96 2.84 4.04 -15.59
N PRO A 97 2.42 3.05 -16.42
CA PRO A 97 1.24 3.05 -17.29
C PRO A 97 -0.07 2.67 -16.59
N LYS A 98 -0.02 2.30 -15.31
CA LYS A 98 -1.18 1.92 -14.51
C LYS A 98 -1.20 2.74 -13.23
N PRO A 99 -2.39 3.13 -12.72
CA PRO A 99 -2.49 3.89 -11.48
C PRO A 99 -1.91 3.11 -10.30
N LEU A 100 -1.43 3.84 -9.29
CA LEU A 100 -0.99 3.30 -8.01
C LEU A 100 0.05 2.17 -8.16
N GLY A 101 1.06 2.37 -9.01
CA GLY A 101 2.15 1.42 -9.17
C GLY A 101 1.82 0.18 -10.01
N GLY A 102 0.55 0.00 -10.38
CA GLY A 102 0.05 -1.22 -11.02
C GLY A 102 -0.19 -2.39 -10.06
N GLY A 103 -0.25 -2.16 -8.74
CA GLY A 103 -0.47 -3.22 -7.74
C GLY A 103 -1.83 -3.91 -7.85
N GLY A 104 -2.86 -3.18 -8.28
CA GLY A 104 -4.20 -3.75 -8.53
C GLY A 104 -4.88 -4.26 -7.27
N GLU A 105 -5.37 -5.50 -7.30
CA GLU A 105 -6.15 -6.12 -6.22
C GLU A 105 -5.35 -6.22 -4.90
N ARG A 106 -6.09 -6.30 -3.79
CA ARG A 106 -5.53 -6.35 -2.43
C ARG A 106 -5.44 -7.81 -1.98
N TYR A 107 -4.23 -8.29 -1.70
CA TYR A 107 -3.97 -9.68 -1.32
C TYR A 107 -4.06 -9.91 0.19
N ALA A 108 -3.42 -9.04 0.98
CA ALA A 108 -3.42 -9.12 2.44
C ALA A 108 -3.49 -7.72 3.06
N CYS A 109 -4.08 -7.63 4.26
CA CYS A 109 -4.26 -6.38 4.97
C CYS A 109 -4.13 -6.60 6.49
N GLY A 110 -3.48 -5.66 7.19
CA GLY A 110 -3.40 -5.63 8.65
C GLY A 110 -3.58 -4.22 9.20
N VAL A 111 -4.36 -4.06 10.28
CA VAL A 111 -4.50 -2.77 10.96
C VAL A 111 -3.30 -2.53 11.88
N ILE A 112 -2.71 -1.35 11.80
CA ILE A 112 -1.59 -0.91 12.65
C ILE A 112 -2.17 -0.34 13.97
N LYS A 113 -1.72 -0.84 15.12
CA LYS A 113 -2.23 -0.51 16.45
C LYS A 113 -1.21 0.22 17.32
#